data_AF-A0A662QMH2-F1
#
_entry.id   AF-A0A662QMH2-F1
#
_cell.length_a   1.000
_cell.length_b   1.000
_cell.length_c   1.000
_cell.angle_alpha   90.00
_cell.angle_beta   90.00
_cell.angle_gamma   90.00
#
_symmetry.space_group_name_H-M   'P 1'
#
loop_
_entity.id
_entity.type
_entity.pdbx_description
1 polymer ?
#
loop_
_entity_poly.entity_id
_entity_poly.type
_entity_poly.pdbx_seq_one_letter_code
_entity_poly.pdbx_strand_id
1 'polypeptide(L)'
;MYLKCMDKLKLNLGSGIVYRPEYVNIDRFGGSLADIVCDVGDLPFDSQSVGSIDALQLIEHFDYVHCVYVLSEWFRVLRPGGLLILETPDLYKSFKKLKKENSEKQKVTLQWIYGIDSCGMQHKVVLPFELLRALLEEIGFEDVLQEDQRTHKYERGLRVVCRKPLSCRASEIFALFRKCLRSELEVDDSDVLIGVENYCIKEIYGEFLDDKEDSVNRIIARSAVCNPKIALAFCRVLFESGEIGEEEYGQKTEMIDYLIESEFHRKLFTLWSRYKKSILKTDSDYEMFIENVESRVVGMLNARDYGGLEYILSLDAADIDVFNMHVVQLAARRLFNRGVKEFCRRKHEDSRSLFLESVKLNPENPLCYWNIARLGIVLGYGKESVLEGYADALLTVRDKRVKVMIEKERELFCVGKAYEILKEAVSEDALNV
;
A
#
# COMPACT_ATOMS: atom_id res chain seq x y z
N MET A 1 -16.68 29.07 30.73
CA MET A 1 -16.85 27.74 31.38
C MET A 1 -16.52 26.57 30.45
N TYR A 2 -16.65 26.70 29.11
CA TYR A 2 -16.34 25.65 28.13
C TYR A 2 -14.83 25.32 27.96
N LEU A 3 -13.94 26.31 28.11
CA LEU A 3 -12.48 26.13 27.92
C LEU A 3 -11.76 25.35 29.05
N LYS A 4 -12.46 25.00 30.15
CA LYS A 4 -11.88 24.23 31.28
C LYS A 4 -12.15 22.72 31.21
N CYS A 5 -12.89 22.25 30.19
CA CYS A 5 -13.34 20.86 30.07
C CYS A 5 -12.43 20.01 29.15
N MET A 6 -11.73 20.61 28.19
CA MET A 6 -10.89 19.90 27.21
C MET A 6 -9.57 19.35 27.76
N ASP A 7 -9.12 19.77 28.95
CA ASP A 7 -8.01 19.13 29.68
C ASP A 7 -8.34 17.69 30.16
N LYS A 8 -9.62 17.27 30.10
CA LYS A 8 -10.11 16.06 30.77
C LYS A 8 -10.63 14.96 29.85
N LEU A 9 -10.78 15.19 28.55
CA LEU A 9 -11.36 14.16 27.69
C LEU A 9 -10.37 13.00 27.51
N LYS A 10 -10.72 11.83 28.06
CA LYS A 10 -9.94 10.59 27.95
C LYS A 10 -10.74 9.56 27.18
N LEU A 11 -10.13 8.90 26.21
CA LEU A 11 -10.79 7.84 25.43
C LEU A 11 -10.24 6.48 25.85
N ASN A 12 -11.15 5.52 26.06
CA ASN A 12 -10.83 4.11 26.26
C ASN A 12 -11.27 3.37 24.99
N LEU A 13 -10.34 3.14 24.08
CA LEU A 13 -10.60 2.55 22.76
C LEU A 13 -10.54 1.01 22.85
N GLY A 14 -11.44 0.33 22.15
CA GLY A 14 -11.56 -1.13 22.23
C GLY A 14 -12.04 -1.58 23.60
N SER A 15 -13.01 -0.85 24.17
CA SER A 15 -13.43 -1.05 25.55
C SER A 15 -14.06 -2.42 25.83
N GLY A 16 -14.64 -3.07 24.81
CA GLY A 16 -15.34 -4.34 24.94
C GLY A 16 -16.35 -4.32 26.10
N ILE A 17 -16.19 -5.23 27.05
CA ILE A 17 -17.02 -5.30 28.26
C ILE A 17 -16.43 -4.53 29.46
N VAL A 18 -15.32 -3.83 29.27
CA VAL A 18 -14.60 -3.11 30.34
C VAL A 18 -14.97 -1.63 30.30
N TYR A 19 -15.87 -1.24 31.19
CA TYR A 19 -16.26 0.16 31.35
C TYR A 19 -15.33 0.92 32.30
N ARG A 20 -14.88 2.12 31.90
CA ARG A 20 -14.06 3.02 32.73
C ARG A 20 -14.80 4.33 33.01
N PRO A 21 -15.21 4.60 34.26
CA PRO A 21 -16.08 5.74 34.60
C PRO A 21 -15.55 7.15 34.28
N GLU A 22 -14.23 7.34 34.14
CA GLU A 22 -13.62 8.64 33.82
C GLU A 22 -13.21 8.79 32.35
N TYR A 23 -13.58 7.81 31.52
CA TYR A 23 -13.25 7.75 30.10
C TYR A 23 -14.54 7.74 29.30
N VAL A 24 -14.48 8.25 28.07
CA VAL A 24 -15.45 7.88 27.04
C VAL A 24 -15.02 6.52 26.49
N ASN A 25 -15.86 5.51 26.69
CA ASN A 25 -15.59 4.14 26.29
C ASN A 25 -16.09 3.94 24.85
N ILE A 26 -15.21 3.43 23.98
CA ILE A 26 -15.48 3.29 22.55
C ILE A 26 -15.22 1.86 22.14
N ASP A 27 -16.14 1.29 21.40
CA ASP A 27 -16.00 -0.03 20.79
C ASP A 27 -16.86 -0.12 19.53
N ARG A 28 -16.49 -0.99 18.60
CA ARG A 28 -17.22 -1.19 17.35
C ARG A 28 -18.42 -2.12 17.51
N PHE A 29 -18.40 -3.02 18.49
CA PHE A 29 -19.41 -4.06 18.63
C PHE A 29 -20.54 -3.64 19.55
N GLY A 30 -21.79 -3.77 19.09
CA GLY A 30 -22.98 -3.38 19.86
C GLY A 30 -23.25 -4.21 21.13
N GLY A 31 -22.50 -5.29 21.36
CA GLY A 31 -22.53 -6.07 22.60
C GLY A 31 -21.58 -5.54 23.69
N SER A 32 -20.88 -4.44 23.43
CA SER A 32 -19.99 -3.77 24.37
C SER A 32 -20.75 -2.93 25.41
N LEU A 33 -20.02 -2.42 26.41
CA LEU A 33 -20.50 -1.39 27.33
C LEU A 33 -20.07 0.02 26.88
N ALA A 34 -19.84 0.23 25.57
CA ALA A 34 -19.33 1.49 25.05
C ALA A 34 -20.34 2.64 25.19
N ASP A 35 -19.84 3.83 25.50
CA ASP A 35 -20.60 5.08 25.45
C ASP A 35 -20.87 5.49 23.98
N ILE A 36 -19.92 5.18 23.09
CA ILE A 36 -20.00 5.42 21.66
C ILE A 36 -19.68 4.13 20.91
N VAL A 37 -20.60 3.68 20.06
CA VAL A 37 -20.39 2.54 19.17
C VAL A 37 -19.88 3.03 17.82
N CYS A 38 -18.57 2.95 17.56
CA CYS A 38 -17.96 3.37 16.30
C CYS A 38 -16.66 2.61 16.00
N ASP A 39 -16.16 2.72 14.77
CA ASP A 39 -14.83 2.23 14.40
C ASP A 39 -13.76 3.17 14.99
N VAL A 40 -12.73 2.60 15.62
CA VAL A 40 -11.67 3.39 16.26
C VAL A 40 -10.70 4.01 15.25
N GLY A 41 -10.80 3.64 13.98
CA GLY A 41 -10.11 4.28 12.86
C GLY A 41 -10.88 5.43 12.23
N ASP A 42 -12.10 5.74 12.70
CA ASP A 42 -12.86 6.94 12.32
C ASP A 42 -13.63 7.48 13.53
N LEU A 43 -12.93 8.23 14.36
CA LEU A 43 -13.44 8.72 15.63
C LEU A 43 -14.28 9.99 15.44
N PRO A 44 -15.46 10.09 16.07
CA PRO A 44 -16.36 11.24 15.95
C PRO A 44 -15.97 12.41 16.86
N PHE A 45 -14.67 12.74 16.87
CA PHE A 45 -14.12 13.89 17.60
C PHE A 45 -13.39 14.82 16.65
N ASP A 46 -13.45 16.11 16.97
CA ASP A 46 -12.70 17.14 16.26
C ASP A 46 -11.19 16.89 16.42
N SER A 47 -10.42 17.39 15.47
CA SER A 47 -8.96 17.37 15.58
C SER A 47 -8.53 18.13 16.83
N GLN A 48 -7.47 17.68 17.48
CA GLN A 48 -6.88 18.33 18.66
C GLN A 48 -7.81 18.52 19.88
N SER A 49 -8.83 17.66 20.03
CA SER A 49 -9.85 17.79 21.09
C SER A 49 -9.68 16.85 22.29
N VAL A 50 -8.83 15.82 22.17
CA VAL A 50 -8.67 14.74 23.16
C VAL A 50 -7.40 14.91 23.98
N GLY A 51 -7.50 14.76 25.31
CA GLY A 51 -6.38 14.89 26.23
C GLY A 51 -5.52 13.63 26.36
N SER A 52 -6.14 12.45 26.39
CA SER A 52 -5.42 11.17 26.38
C SER A 52 -6.22 10.03 25.78
N ILE A 53 -5.51 9.04 25.22
CA ILE A 53 -6.08 7.81 24.68
C ILE A 53 -5.43 6.61 25.38
N ASP A 54 -6.26 5.71 25.89
CA ASP A 54 -5.88 4.37 26.31
C ASP A 54 -6.41 3.37 25.27
N ALA A 55 -5.52 2.62 24.63
CA ALA A 55 -5.85 1.55 23.69
C ALA A 55 -5.12 0.27 24.14
N LEU A 56 -5.81 -0.55 24.95
CA LEU A 56 -5.25 -1.75 25.54
C LEU A 56 -5.83 -3.00 24.88
N GLN A 57 -4.97 -3.86 24.40
CA GLN A 57 -5.27 -5.07 23.62
C GLN A 57 -6.15 -4.75 22.41
N LEU A 58 -5.65 -3.86 21.55
CA LEU A 58 -6.43 -3.29 20.45
C LEU A 58 -5.65 -3.24 19.14
N ILE A 59 -4.43 -2.68 19.17
CA ILE A 59 -3.67 -2.40 17.94
C ILE A 59 -3.34 -3.67 17.15
N GLU A 60 -3.21 -4.81 17.83
CA GLU A 60 -2.96 -6.13 17.22
C GLU A 60 -4.10 -6.65 16.33
N HIS A 61 -5.31 -6.08 16.44
CA HIS A 61 -6.45 -6.44 15.60
C HIS A 61 -6.41 -5.80 14.21
N PHE A 62 -5.49 -4.87 13.99
CA PHE A 62 -5.24 -4.23 12.70
C PHE A 62 -4.00 -4.84 12.05
N ASP A 63 -3.96 -4.93 10.73
CA ASP A 63 -2.71 -5.28 10.06
C ASP A 63 -1.76 -4.07 10.03
N TYR A 64 -0.56 -4.26 9.48
CA TYR A 64 0.47 -3.22 9.49
C TYR A 64 0.02 -1.90 8.85
N VAL A 65 -0.66 -1.94 7.70
CA VAL A 65 -1.07 -0.71 7.02
C VAL A 65 -2.24 -0.05 7.74
N HIS A 66 -3.22 -0.83 8.22
CA HIS A 66 -4.34 -0.28 8.98
C HIS A 66 -3.89 0.33 10.32
N CYS A 67 -2.82 -0.18 10.94
CA CYS A 67 -2.19 0.49 12.09
C CYS A 67 -1.76 1.93 11.75
N VAL A 68 -1.21 2.20 10.56
CA VAL A 68 -0.83 3.56 10.12
C VAL A 68 -2.04 4.49 10.15
N TYR A 69 -3.16 4.08 9.56
CA TYR A 69 -4.39 4.88 9.48
C TYR A 69 -5.03 5.07 10.86
N VAL A 70 -5.15 4.00 11.65
CA VAL A 70 -5.76 4.05 12.98
C VAL A 70 -4.93 4.91 13.95
N LEU A 71 -3.61 4.74 13.98
CA LEU A 71 -2.73 5.56 14.81
C LEU A 71 -2.71 7.03 14.33
N SER A 72 -2.85 7.27 13.02
CA SER A 72 -3.01 8.63 12.48
C SER A 72 -4.31 9.27 12.94
N GLU A 73 -5.42 8.51 12.99
CA GLU A 73 -6.68 9.02 13.53
C GLU A 73 -6.57 9.37 15.02
N TRP A 74 -5.85 8.55 15.79
CA TRP A 74 -5.59 8.82 17.20
C TRP A 74 -4.71 10.06 17.38
N PHE A 75 -3.71 10.23 16.52
CA PHE A 75 -2.90 11.45 16.47
C PHE A 75 -3.72 12.69 16.10
N ARG A 76 -4.66 12.57 15.15
CA ARG A 76 -5.54 13.66 14.71
C ARG A 76 -6.35 14.21 15.87
N VAL A 77 -7.05 13.34 16.62
CA VAL A 77 -7.94 13.76 17.71
C VAL A 77 -7.18 14.20 18.95
N LEU A 78 -5.97 13.69 19.20
CA LEU A 78 -5.15 14.15 20.32
C LEU A 78 -4.78 15.62 20.14
N ARG A 79 -4.92 16.38 21.23
CA ARG A 79 -4.43 17.75 21.33
C ARG A 79 -2.89 17.79 21.38
N PRO A 80 -2.26 18.94 21.06
CA PRO A 80 -0.85 19.14 21.31
C PRO A 80 -0.46 18.82 22.77
N GLY A 81 0.57 18.00 22.96
CA GLY A 81 0.99 17.48 24.28
C GLY A 81 0.10 16.36 24.84
N GLY A 82 -0.91 15.90 24.10
CA GLY A 82 -1.80 14.80 24.48
C GLY A 82 -1.06 13.46 24.55
N LEU A 83 -1.59 12.53 25.36
CA LEU A 83 -0.94 11.26 25.66
C LEU A 83 -1.61 10.07 24.94
N LEU A 84 -0.82 9.21 24.31
CA LEU A 84 -1.26 7.91 23.84
C LEU A 84 -0.62 6.80 24.68
N ILE A 85 -1.45 5.89 25.18
CA ILE A 85 -1.06 4.73 25.97
C ILE A 85 -1.54 3.47 25.24
N LEU A 86 -0.59 2.60 24.91
CA LEU A 86 -0.83 1.33 24.22
C LEU A 86 -0.40 0.17 25.10
N GLU A 87 -1.13 -0.94 25.03
CA GLU A 87 -0.67 -2.22 25.57
C GLU A 87 -1.09 -3.37 24.64
N THR A 88 -0.15 -4.11 24.08
CA THR A 88 -0.37 -5.16 23.07
C THR A 88 0.45 -6.41 23.44
N PRO A 89 0.23 -7.61 22.86
CA PRO A 89 1.13 -8.74 23.09
C PRO A 89 2.61 -8.42 22.80
N ASP A 90 3.52 -8.89 23.67
CA ASP A 90 4.97 -8.76 23.44
C ASP A 90 5.49 -9.96 22.66
N LEU A 91 5.87 -9.74 21.39
CA LEU A 91 6.31 -10.79 20.48
C LEU A 91 7.49 -11.60 21.09
N TYR A 92 8.59 -10.93 21.40
CA TYR A 92 9.83 -11.59 21.80
C TYR A 92 9.70 -12.29 23.15
N LYS A 93 9.05 -11.68 24.13
CA LYS A 93 8.81 -12.30 25.44
C LYS A 93 7.87 -13.50 25.31
N SER A 94 6.86 -13.42 24.44
CA SER A 94 5.93 -14.53 24.18
C SER A 94 6.64 -15.71 23.50
N PHE A 95 7.46 -15.47 22.47
CA PHE A 95 8.28 -16.53 21.86
C PHE A 95 9.30 -17.14 22.82
N LYS A 96 9.91 -16.32 23.69
CA LYS A 96 10.80 -16.83 24.75
C LYS A 96 10.07 -17.71 25.76
N LYS A 97 8.79 -17.41 26.05
CA LYS A 97 7.92 -18.24 26.90
C LYS A 97 7.55 -19.54 26.19
N LEU A 98 7.12 -19.48 24.92
CA LEU A 98 6.76 -20.64 24.10
C LEU A 98 7.85 -21.72 24.13
N LYS A 99 9.12 -21.32 24.02
CA LYS A 99 10.27 -22.24 24.01
C LYS A 99 10.47 -23.01 25.33
N LYS A 100 9.97 -22.49 26.46
CA LYS A 100 10.25 -23.02 27.80
C LYS A 100 9.09 -23.82 28.41
N GLU A 101 7.89 -23.66 27.86
CA GLU A 101 6.65 -24.14 28.49
C GLU A 101 6.13 -25.43 27.81
N ASN A 102 5.21 -26.12 28.49
CA ASN A 102 4.54 -27.31 27.96
C ASN A 102 3.45 -26.98 26.93
N SER A 103 2.93 -28.00 26.25
CA SER A 103 1.94 -27.88 25.18
C SER A 103 0.67 -27.10 25.57
N GLU A 104 0.18 -27.26 26.80
CA GLU A 104 -1.04 -26.57 27.24
C GLU A 104 -0.82 -25.08 27.41
N LYS A 105 0.30 -24.67 28.01
CA LYS A 105 0.65 -23.25 28.11
C LYS A 105 1.07 -22.65 26.76
N GLN A 106 1.66 -23.46 25.88
CA GLN A 106 1.96 -23.04 24.52
C GLN A 106 0.68 -22.66 23.77
N LYS A 107 -0.41 -23.44 23.89
CA LYS A 107 -1.70 -23.08 23.29
C LYS A 107 -2.20 -21.71 23.75
N VAL A 108 -2.15 -21.45 25.07
CA VAL A 108 -2.56 -20.14 25.63
C VAL A 108 -1.68 -19.00 25.09
N THR A 109 -0.38 -19.21 25.00
CA THR A 109 0.55 -18.19 24.46
C THR A 109 0.35 -17.99 22.96
N LEU A 110 -0.02 -19.04 22.20
CA LEU A 110 -0.36 -18.91 20.78
C LEU A 110 -1.68 -18.15 20.60
N GLN A 111 -2.70 -18.40 21.42
CA GLN A 111 -3.94 -17.61 21.43
C GLN A 111 -3.69 -16.16 21.83
N TRP A 112 -2.72 -15.90 22.70
CA TRP A 112 -2.30 -14.55 23.05
C TRP A 112 -1.66 -13.80 21.87
N ILE A 113 -0.89 -14.51 21.03
CA ILE A 113 -0.23 -13.92 19.86
C ILE A 113 -1.20 -13.75 18.68
N TYR A 114 -1.95 -14.81 18.34
CA TYR A 114 -2.76 -14.86 17.13
C TYR A 114 -4.24 -14.53 17.36
N GLY A 115 -4.65 -14.34 18.62
CA GLY A 115 -6.04 -14.21 18.99
C GLY A 115 -6.79 -15.54 18.88
N ILE A 116 -8.11 -15.45 18.78
CA ILE A 116 -9.01 -16.58 18.54
C ILE A 116 -9.90 -16.31 17.35
N ASP A 117 -10.35 -17.38 16.69
CA ASP A 117 -11.26 -17.30 15.55
C ASP A 117 -12.69 -16.99 16.00
N SER A 118 -12.88 -15.77 16.47
CA SER A 118 -14.16 -15.17 16.83
C SER A 118 -14.18 -13.76 16.29
N CYS A 119 -15.37 -13.30 15.89
CA CYS A 119 -15.53 -11.99 15.28
C CYS A 119 -14.90 -10.91 16.18
N GLY A 120 -13.95 -10.15 15.64
CA GLY A 120 -13.22 -9.09 16.36
C GLY A 120 -12.09 -9.55 17.29
N MET A 121 -11.87 -10.85 17.47
CA MET A 121 -10.87 -11.39 18.42
C MET A 121 -9.61 -11.95 17.76
N GLN A 122 -9.55 -11.94 16.43
CA GLN A 122 -8.36 -12.35 15.69
C GLN A 122 -7.30 -11.25 15.76
N HIS A 123 -6.04 -11.63 15.99
CA HIS A 123 -4.92 -10.69 15.88
C HIS A 123 -4.31 -10.81 14.48
N LYS A 124 -4.18 -9.68 13.79
CA LYS A 124 -3.60 -9.60 12.45
C LYS A 124 -2.09 -9.37 12.51
N VAL A 125 -1.61 -8.68 13.55
CA VAL A 125 -0.18 -8.40 13.73
C VAL A 125 0.18 -8.36 15.22
N VAL A 126 1.42 -8.73 15.54
CA VAL A 126 2.01 -8.46 16.85
C VAL A 126 3.32 -7.72 16.63
N LEU A 127 3.35 -6.44 16.98
CA LEU A 127 4.47 -5.55 16.68
C LEU A 127 5.56 -5.64 17.77
N PRO A 128 6.82 -5.90 17.41
CA PRO A 128 7.95 -5.63 18.29
C PRO A 128 8.02 -4.15 18.69
N PHE A 129 8.60 -3.85 19.86
CA PHE A 129 8.74 -2.47 20.34
C PHE A 129 9.38 -1.54 19.31
N GLU A 130 10.50 -1.93 18.71
CA GLU A 130 11.20 -1.08 17.73
C GLU A 130 10.35 -0.77 16.49
N LEU A 131 9.51 -1.70 16.05
CA LEU A 131 8.65 -1.49 14.88
C LEU A 131 7.44 -0.61 15.23
N LEU A 132 6.82 -0.84 16.39
CA LEU A 132 5.76 0.04 16.89
C LEU A 132 6.28 1.45 17.15
N ARG A 133 7.51 1.58 17.67
CA ARG A 133 8.16 2.86 17.88
C ARG A 133 8.40 3.60 16.57
N ALA A 134 8.99 2.94 15.58
CA ALA A 134 9.20 3.53 14.26
C ALA A 134 7.88 4.01 13.63
N LEU A 135 6.80 3.21 13.74
CA LEU A 135 5.48 3.57 13.25
C LEU A 135 4.90 4.81 13.95
N LEU A 136 5.01 4.87 15.28
CA LEU A 136 4.55 6.03 16.07
C LEU A 136 5.34 7.30 15.70
N GLU A 137 6.66 7.19 15.57
CA GLU A 137 7.54 8.30 15.19
C GLU A 137 7.28 8.77 13.75
N GLU A 138 7.03 7.85 12.81
CA GLU A 138 6.68 8.16 11.41
C GLU A 138 5.36 8.95 11.32
N ILE A 139 4.38 8.65 12.17
CA ILE A 139 3.12 9.40 12.25
C ILE A 139 3.33 10.79 12.87
N GLY A 140 4.35 10.94 13.72
CA GLY A 140 4.72 12.22 14.35
C GLY A 140 4.61 12.23 15.87
N PHE A 141 4.40 11.09 16.53
CA PHE A 141 4.50 11.01 17.99
C PHE A 141 5.95 11.17 18.46
N GLU A 142 6.13 11.77 19.64
CA GLU A 142 7.42 11.90 20.33
C GLU A 142 7.39 11.19 21.69
N ASP A 143 8.55 11.15 22.36
CA ASP A 143 8.74 10.52 23.67
C ASP A 143 8.19 9.09 23.72
N VAL A 144 8.50 8.28 22.70
CA VAL A 144 8.01 6.90 22.61
C VAL A 144 8.80 5.98 23.54
N LEU A 145 8.18 5.64 24.68
CA LEU A 145 8.81 4.91 25.77
C LEU A 145 8.13 3.57 26.02
N GLN A 146 8.94 2.53 26.25
CA GLN A 146 8.45 1.25 26.75
C GLN A 146 8.30 1.30 28.27
N GLU A 147 7.14 0.86 28.78
CA GLU A 147 6.86 0.71 30.21
C GLU A 147 6.55 -0.75 30.60
N ASP A 148 6.48 -1.01 31.90
CA ASP A 148 5.96 -2.28 32.43
C ASP A 148 4.46 -2.42 32.16
N GLN A 149 4.05 -3.62 31.71
CA GLN A 149 2.65 -3.96 31.49
C GLN A 149 1.82 -3.76 32.76
N ARG A 150 0.62 -3.19 32.61
CA ARG A 150 -0.28 -2.92 33.74
C ARG A 150 -1.51 -3.80 33.74
N THR A 151 -1.91 -4.29 32.58
CA THR A 151 -3.07 -5.17 32.40
C THR A 151 -2.64 -6.57 31.96
N HIS A 152 -3.59 -7.51 31.93
CA HIS A 152 -3.41 -8.85 31.37
C HIS A 152 -2.11 -9.57 31.81
N LYS A 153 -1.70 -9.38 33.07
CA LYS A 153 -0.39 -9.80 33.60
C LYS A 153 -0.13 -11.32 33.61
N TYR A 154 -1.15 -12.11 33.27
CA TYR A 154 -1.05 -13.56 33.10
C TYR A 154 -0.27 -13.94 31.84
N GLU A 155 -0.21 -13.06 30.84
CA GLU A 155 0.62 -13.18 29.64
C GLU A 155 1.66 -12.05 29.50
N ARG A 156 2.47 -12.13 28.44
CA ARG A 156 3.54 -11.17 28.14
C ARG A 156 3.04 -10.09 27.19
N GLY A 157 2.85 -8.90 27.72
CA GLY A 157 2.48 -7.69 27.01
C GLY A 157 3.63 -6.68 26.90
N LEU A 158 3.49 -5.83 25.90
CA LEU A 158 4.31 -4.68 25.57
C LEU A 158 3.44 -3.46 25.83
N ARG A 159 3.85 -2.61 26.77
CA ARG A 159 3.21 -1.33 27.04
C ARG A 159 4.08 -0.21 26.48
N VAL A 160 3.47 0.70 25.73
CA VAL A 160 4.12 1.86 25.13
C VAL A 160 3.35 3.12 25.51
N VAL A 161 4.08 4.17 25.83
CA VAL A 161 3.53 5.50 26.10
C VAL A 161 4.25 6.49 25.21
N CYS A 162 3.50 7.38 24.55
CA CYS A 162 4.04 8.43 23.71
C CYS A 162 3.15 9.68 23.75
N ARG A 163 3.65 10.79 23.20
CA ARG A 163 2.98 12.08 23.22
C ARG A 163 2.87 12.67 21.83
N LYS A 164 1.79 13.41 21.60
CA LYS A 164 1.70 14.31 20.45
C LYS A 164 2.56 15.55 20.72
N PRO A 165 3.43 15.98 19.81
CA PRO A 165 4.23 17.19 19.99
C PRO A 165 3.39 18.44 20.22
N LEU A 166 3.98 19.46 20.85
CA LEU A 166 3.32 20.76 21.05
C LEU A 166 3.06 21.53 19.74
N SER A 167 3.80 21.20 18.67
CA SER A 167 3.65 21.79 17.33
C SER A 167 4.02 20.74 16.30
N CYS A 168 3.11 20.44 15.36
CA CYS A 168 3.29 19.35 14.39
C CYS A 168 2.44 19.52 13.11
N ARG A 169 2.45 20.72 12.50
CA ARG A 169 1.63 21.08 11.31
C ARG A 169 1.57 19.98 10.23
N ALA A 170 2.73 19.52 9.73
CA ALA A 170 2.76 18.51 8.66
C ALA A 170 2.11 17.19 9.06
N SER A 171 2.44 16.67 10.26
CA SER A 171 1.83 15.44 10.78
C SER A 171 0.32 15.58 11.00
N GLU A 172 -0.16 16.76 11.39
CA GLU A 172 -1.60 17.02 11.56
C GLU A 172 -2.35 17.01 10.22
N ILE A 173 -1.78 17.68 9.20
CA ILE A 173 -2.30 17.66 7.83
C ILE A 173 -2.35 16.22 7.31
N PHE A 174 -1.28 15.44 7.52
CA PHE A 174 -1.24 14.07 7.02
C PHE A 174 -2.14 13.09 7.80
N ALA A 175 -2.38 13.35 9.08
CA ALA A 175 -3.36 12.62 9.86
C ALA A 175 -4.80 12.87 9.35
N LEU A 176 -5.13 14.14 9.06
CA LEU A 176 -6.39 14.51 8.41
C LEU A 176 -6.51 13.94 6.99
N PHE A 177 -5.42 13.98 6.24
CA PHE A 177 -5.36 13.46 4.88
C PHE A 177 -5.64 11.96 4.84
N ARG A 178 -5.04 11.15 5.71
CA ARG A 178 -5.35 9.72 5.82
C ARG A 178 -6.81 9.44 6.19
N LYS A 179 -7.40 10.25 7.07
CA LYS A 179 -8.84 10.16 7.39
C LYS A 179 -9.70 10.43 6.15
N CYS A 180 -9.46 11.55 5.46
CA CYS A 180 -10.21 11.93 4.25
C CYS A 180 -9.99 10.91 3.12
N LEU A 181 -8.78 10.39 2.98
CA LEU A 181 -8.45 9.40 1.96
C LEU A 181 -9.28 8.12 2.09
N ARG A 182 -9.51 7.62 3.32
CA ARG A 182 -10.36 6.43 3.52
C ARG A 182 -11.78 6.64 3.02
N SER A 183 -12.34 7.83 3.19
CA SER A 183 -13.69 8.13 2.69
C SER A 183 -13.73 8.34 1.19
N GLU A 184 -12.75 9.02 0.60
CA GLU A 184 -12.75 9.33 -0.84
C GLU A 184 -12.41 8.12 -1.72
N LEU A 185 -11.41 7.32 -1.31
CA LEU A 185 -10.91 6.22 -2.12
C LEU A 185 -11.89 5.04 -2.13
N GLU A 186 -12.67 4.85 -1.06
CA GLU A 186 -13.62 3.73 -0.90
C GLU A 186 -12.95 2.35 -1.01
N VAL A 187 -11.66 2.26 -0.68
CA VAL A 187 -10.86 1.02 -0.70
C VAL A 187 -10.29 0.74 0.68
N ASP A 188 -10.56 -0.46 1.19
CA ASP A 188 -10.06 -0.98 2.48
C ASP A 188 -9.12 -2.20 2.30
N ASP A 189 -8.72 -2.48 1.06
CA ASP A 189 -7.82 -3.58 0.73
C ASP A 189 -6.36 -3.23 1.12
N SER A 190 -5.74 -4.10 1.91
CA SER A 190 -4.39 -3.86 2.44
C SER A 190 -3.33 -3.75 1.35
N ASP A 191 -3.42 -4.52 0.26
CA ASP A 191 -2.43 -4.47 -0.82
C ASP A 191 -2.49 -3.12 -1.54
N VAL A 192 -3.71 -2.59 -1.76
CA VAL A 192 -3.89 -1.25 -2.33
C VAL A 192 -3.37 -0.16 -1.38
N LEU A 193 -3.76 -0.20 -0.11
CA LEU A 193 -3.34 0.81 0.87
C LEU A 193 -1.82 0.80 1.11
N ILE A 194 -1.18 -0.38 1.09
CA ILE A 194 0.28 -0.50 1.15
C ILE A 194 0.92 0.18 -0.06
N GLY A 195 0.34 -0.02 -1.25
CA GLY A 195 0.77 0.65 -2.48
C GLY A 195 0.65 2.18 -2.36
N VAL A 196 -0.47 2.67 -1.85
CA VAL A 196 -0.71 4.12 -1.67
C VAL A 196 0.25 4.72 -0.63
N GLU A 197 0.43 4.10 0.53
CA GLU A 197 1.33 4.61 1.56
C GLU A 197 2.79 4.67 1.07
N ASN A 198 3.26 3.59 0.44
CA ASN A 198 4.67 3.47 0.07
C ASN A 198 5.07 4.21 -1.21
N TYR A 199 4.18 4.29 -2.21
CA TYR A 199 4.50 4.87 -3.52
C TYR A 199 3.83 6.23 -3.76
N CYS A 200 3.04 6.73 -2.81
CA CYS A 200 2.41 8.04 -2.92
C CYS A 200 2.59 8.85 -1.65
N ILE A 201 2.01 8.42 -0.51
CA ILE A 201 1.92 9.24 0.71
C ILE A 201 3.30 9.62 1.25
N LYS A 202 4.24 8.66 1.31
CA LYS A 202 5.62 8.94 1.77
C LYS A 202 6.36 9.96 0.91
N GLU A 203 6.19 9.89 -0.41
CA GLU A 203 6.84 10.82 -1.32
C GLU A 203 6.26 12.23 -1.19
N ILE A 204 4.93 12.35 -1.19
CA ILE A 204 4.28 13.66 -1.03
C ILE A 204 4.52 14.25 0.37
N TYR A 205 4.71 13.43 1.40
CA TYR A 205 5.09 13.90 2.73
C TYR A 205 6.46 14.56 2.72
N GLY A 206 7.45 13.91 2.08
CA GLY A 206 8.78 14.48 1.89
C GLY A 206 8.73 15.80 1.10
N GLU A 207 7.94 15.83 0.03
CA GLU A 207 7.76 17.04 -0.78
C GLU A 207 7.03 18.17 -0.03
N PHE A 208 6.08 17.84 0.84
CA PHE A 208 5.38 18.81 1.67
C PHE A 208 6.31 19.44 2.72
N LEU A 209 7.24 18.66 3.27
CA LEU A 209 8.24 19.15 4.23
C LEU A 209 9.27 20.09 3.61
N ASP A 210 9.55 19.94 2.31
CA ASP A 210 10.48 20.81 1.58
C ASP A 210 9.97 22.25 1.43
N ASP A 211 8.66 22.49 1.63
CA ASP A 211 7.98 23.80 1.65
C ASP A 211 8.37 24.76 0.51
N LYS A 212 8.54 24.21 -0.70
CA LYS A 212 8.84 25.00 -1.92
C LYS A 212 7.56 25.64 -2.45
N GLU A 213 7.67 26.84 -3.03
CA GLU A 213 6.56 27.62 -3.59
C GLU A 213 5.62 26.81 -4.52
N ASP A 214 6.18 25.89 -5.31
CA ASP A 214 5.44 25.03 -6.26
C ASP A 214 5.10 23.61 -5.72
N SER A 215 5.34 23.33 -4.43
CA SER A 215 5.19 21.98 -3.85
C SER A 215 3.76 21.44 -3.93
N VAL A 216 2.76 22.27 -3.66
CA VAL A 216 1.35 21.85 -3.63
C VAL A 216 0.90 21.29 -4.99
N ASN A 217 1.21 21.98 -6.09
CA ASN A 217 0.80 21.53 -7.43
C ASN A 217 1.50 20.22 -7.83
N ARG A 218 2.77 20.04 -7.44
CA ARG A 218 3.49 18.77 -7.66
C ARG A 218 2.90 17.62 -6.85
N ILE A 219 2.56 17.86 -5.58
CA ILE A 219 1.88 16.86 -4.74
C ILE A 219 0.52 16.47 -5.32
N ILE A 220 -0.28 17.44 -5.77
CA ILE A 220 -1.57 17.19 -6.42
C ILE A 220 -1.38 16.36 -7.69
N ALA A 221 -0.42 16.73 -8.54
CA ALA A 221 -0.14 16.02 -9.77
C ALA A 221 0.27 14.56 -9.51
N ARG A 222 1.21 14.34 -8.58
CA ARG A 222 1.65 13.01 -8.15
C ARG A 222 0.51 12.16 -7.60
N SER A 223 -0.28 12.76 -6.71
CA SER A 223 -1.46 12.11 -6.15
C SER A 223 -2.48 11.74 -7.23
N ALA A 224 -2.69 12.62 -8.21
CA ALA A 224 -3.65 12.41 -9.29
C ALA A 224 -3.20 11.33 -10.28
N VAL A 225 -1.89 11.20 -10.53
CA VAL A 225 -1.31 10.10 -11.31
C VAL A 225 -1.58 8.76 -10.64
N CYS A 226 -1.44 8.69 -9.31
CA CYS A 226 -1.77 7.48 -8.56
C CYS A 226 -3.28 7.17 -8.59
N ASN A 227 -4.10 8.12 -8.16
CA ASN A 227 -5.55 8.13 -8.33
C ASN A 227 -6.07 9.55 -8.05
N PRO A 228 -6.81 10.21 -8.97
CA PRO A 228 -7.34 11.57 -8.77
C PRO A 228 -8.14 11.79 -7.47
N LYS A 229 -8.80 10.74 -6.93
CA LYS A 229 -9.47 10.83 -5.62
C LYS A 229 -8.49 11.08 -4.45
N ILE A 230 -7.25 10.64 -4.56
CA ILE A 230 -6.18 10.93 -3.59
C ILE A 230 -5.84 12.42 -3.63
N ALA A 231 -5.71 13.00 -4.83
CA ALA A 231 -5.48 14.43 -5.00
C ALA A 231 -6.64 15.27 -4.47
N LEU A 232 -7.88 14.81 -4.68
CA LEU A 232 -9.08 15.46 -4.15
C LEU A 232 -9.08 15.48 -2.63
N ALA A 233 -8.79 14.33 -2.00
CA ALA A 233 -8.67 14.23 -0.55
C ALA A 233 -7.61 15.18 0.01
N PHE A 234 -6.45 15.28 -0.65
CA PHE A 234 -5.39 16.19 -0.23
C PHE A 234 -5.80 17.67 -0.37
N CYS A 235 -6.40 18.05 -1.49
CA CYS A 235 -6.90 19.42 -1.71
C CYS A 235 -7.94 19.84 -0.69
N ARG A 236 -8.87 18.94 -0.34
CA ARG A 236 -9.86 19.19 0.72
C ARG A 236 -9.19 19.48 2.05
N VAL A 237 -8.22 18.66 2.44
CA VAL A 237 -7.50 18.85 3.70
C VAL A 237 -6.69 20.14 3.73
N LEU A 238 -6.05 20.53 2.62
CA LEU A 238 -5.39 21.83 2.52
C LEU A 238 -6.37 22.98 2.71
N PHE A 239 -7.53 22.93 2.07
CA PHE A 239 -8.57 23.96 2.21
C PHE A 239 -9.13 24.03 3.64
N GLU A 240 -9.51 22.89 4.21
CA GLU A 240 -10.04 22.80 5.59
C GLU A 240 -9.02 23.24 6.64
N SER A 241 -7.73 23.04 6.37
CA SER A 241 -6.63 23.47 7.24
C SER A 241 -6.22 24.93 7.00
N GLY A 242 -6.84 25.62 6.04
CA GLY A 242 -6.54 27.02 5.70
C GLY A 242 -5.22 27.21 4.93
N GLU A 243 -4.66 26.14 4.36
CA GLU A 243 -3.41 26.17 3.60
C GLU A 243 -3.58 26.74 2.20
N ILE A 244 -4.79 26.64 1.64
CA ILE A 244 -5.16 27.24 0.35
C ILE A 244 -6.51 27.97 0.49
N GLY A 245 -6.71 29.02 -0.31
CA GLY A 245 -7.95 29.79 -0.33
C GLY A 245 -9.08 29.15 -1.15
N GLU A 246 -10.30 29.67 -1.01
CA GLU A 246 -11.50 29.15 -1.72
C GLU A 246 -11.36 29.20 -3.25
N GLU A 247 -10.81 30.28 -3.81
CA GLU A 247 -10.58 30.41 -5.25
C GLU A 247 -9.61 29.34 -5.75
N GLU A 248 -8.49 29.13 -5.04
CA GLU A 248 -7.48 28.14 -5.40
C GLU A 248 -8.00 26.71 -5.26
N TYR A 249 -8.75 26.44 -4.18
CA TYR A 249 -9.42 25.16 -3.97
C TYR A 249 -10.37 24.83 -5.11
N GLY A 250 -11.28 25.75 -5.48
CA GLY A 250 -12.22 25.55 -6.57
C GLY A 250 -11.55 25.29 -7.92
N GLN A 251 -10.43 25.98 -8.21
CA GLN A 251 -9.65 25.76 -9.44
C GLN A 251 -9.00 24.38 -9.48
N LYS A 252 -8.38 23.95 -8.36
CA LYS A 252 -7.73 22.64 -8.27
C LYS A 252 -8.76 21.52 -8.35
N THR A 253 -9.90 21.63 -7.65
CA THR A 253 -10.92 20.58 -7.66
C THR A 253 -11.62 20.44 -9.00
N GLU A 254 -11.89 21.52 -9.74
CA GLU A 254 -12.43 21.44 -11.11
C GLU A 254 -11.55 20.56 -12.01
N MET A 255 -10.23 20.76 -11.96
CA MET A 255 -9.27 19.94 -12.71
C MET A 255 -9.26 18.49 -12.25
N ILE A 256 -9.26 18.26 -10.94
CA ILE A 256 -9.24 16.91 -10.37
C ILE A 256 -10.52 16.15 -10.70
N ASP A 257 -11.69 16.80 -10.62
CA ASP A 257 -12.98 16.21 -10.96
C ASP A 257 -13.00 15.80 -12.44
N TYR A 258 -12.47 16.64 -13.34
CA TYR A 258 -12.28 16.27 -14.74
C TYR A 258 -11.42 15.00 -14.91
N LEU A 259 -10.33 14.85 -14.15
CA LEU A 259 -9.51 13.63 -14.17
C LEU A 259 -10.23 12.40 -13.59
N ILE A 260 -11.07 12.59 -12.56
CA ILE A 260 -11.90 11.52 -11.97
C ILE A 260 -12.89 11.02 -13.02
N GLU A 261 -13.68 11.93 -13.61
CA GLU A 261 -14.70 11.62 -14.63
C GLU A 261 -14.08 10.95 -15.86
N SER A 262 -12.84 11.31 -16.17
CA SER A 262 -12.11 10.77 -17.32
C SER A 262 -11.42 9.43 -17.06
N GLU A 263 -11.54 8.86 -15.86
CA GLU A 263 -10.86 7.62 -15.43
C GLU A 263 -9.33 7.67 -15.64
N PHE A 264 -8.72 8.81 -15.33
CA PHE A 264 -7.35 9.16 -15.72
C PHE A 264 -6.30 8.08 -15.36
N HIS A 265 -6.21 7.70 -14.08
CA HIS A 265 -5.25 6.69 -13.60
C HIS A 265 -5.43 5.30 -14.27
N ARG A 266 -6.68 4.92 -14.57
CA ARG A 266 -7.00 3.67 -15.29
C ARG A 266 -6.49 3.72 -16.73
N LYS A 267 -6.57 4.88 -17.39
CA LYS A 267 -6.05 5.10 -18.74
C LYS A 267 -4.52 5.24 -18.76
N LEU A 268 -3.90 5.74 -17.69
CA LEU A 268 -2.45 5.74 -17.53
C LEU A 268 -1.86 4.33 -17.54
N PHE A 269 -2.55 3.36 -16.95
CA PHE A 269 -2.14 1.96 -17.04
C PHE A 269 -2.12 1.45 -18.49
N THR A 270 -3.16 1.77 -19.26
CA THR A 270 -3.22 1.43 -20.69
C THR A 270 -2.12 2.13 -21.47
N LEU A 271 -1.86 3.42 -21.18
CA LEU A 271 -0.75 4.16 -21.78
C LEU A 271 0.59 3.49 -21.46
N TRP A 272 0.82 3.12 -20.20
CA TRP A 272 2.01 2.42 -19.75
C TRP A 272 2.17 1.12 -20.54
N SER A 273 1.13 0.31 -20.74
CA SER A 273 1.21 -0.93 -21.53
C SER A 273 1.67 -0.71 -22.99
N ARG A 274 1.42 0.48 -23.55
CA ARG A 274 1.83 0.88 -24.92
C ARG A 274 3.18 1.60 -24.95
N TYR A 275 3.64 2.07 -23.79
CA TYR A 275 4.90 2.79 -23.64
C TYR A 275 6.09 1.88 -23.94
N LYS A 276 7.01 2.35 -24.78
CA LYS A 276 8.22 1.60 -25.12
C LYS A 276 9.17 1.57 -23.92
N LYS A 277 9.51 0.38 -23.47
CA LYS A 277 10.42 0.15 -22.33
C LYS A 277 11.71 -0.51 -22.81
N SER A 278 12.79 -0.16 -22.16
CA SER A 278 14.11 -0.76 -22.31
C SER A 278 14.23 -1.93 -21.35
N ILE A 279 14.61 -3.09 -21.86
CA ILE A 279 14.88 -4.27 -21.04
C ILE A 279 16.00 -3.91 -20.03
N LEU A 280 15.84 -4.30 -18.75
CA LEU A 280 16.72 -4.00 -17.61
C LEU A 280 16.70 -2.55 -17.08
N LYS A 281 15.82 -1.68 -17.58
CA LYS A 281 15.69 -0.29 -17.10
C LYS A 281 14.24 0.09 -16.81
N THR A 282 13.40 -0.88 -16.44
CA THR A 282 11.96 -0.66 -16.31
C THR A 282 11.63 0.36 -15.24
N ASP A 283 12.35 0.35 -14.13
CA ASP A 283 12.15 1.31 -13.03
C ASP A 283 12.48 2.75 -13.50
N SER A 284 13.63 2.96 -14.15
CA SER A 284 13.99 4.29 -14.68
C SER A 284 13.06 4.76 -15.81
N ASP A 285 12.60 3.85 -16.67
CA ASP A 285 11.60 4.18 -17.70
C ASP A 285 10.25 4.56 -17.08
N TYR A 286 9.90 3.95 -15.95
CA TYR A 286 8.70 4.27 -15.19
C TYR A 286 8.82 5.63 -14.51
N GLU A 287 9.92 5.91 -13.83
CA GLU A 287 10.20 7.22 -13.23
C GLU A 287 10.08 8.33 -14.28
N MET A 288 10.77 8.18 -15.42
CA MET A 288 10.68 9.14 -16.52
C MET A 288 9.24 9.23 -17.10
N PHE A 289 8.50 8.13 -17.16
CA PHE A 289 7.10 8.15 -17.59
C PHE A 289 6.23 8.97 -16.63
N ILE A 290 6.37 8.74 -15.32
CA ILE A 290 5.62 9.45 -14.29
C ILE A 290 5.98 10.94 -14.31
N GLU A 291 7.26 11.29 -14.30
CA GLU A 291 7.72 12.69 -14.32
C GLU A 291 7.16 13.47 -15.53
N ASN A 292 7.10 12.83 -16.70
CA ASN A 292 6.51 13.44 -17.90
C ASN A 292 5.01 13.68 -17.77
N VAL A 293 4.27 12.76 -17.14
CA VAL A 293 2.83 12.92 -16.90
C VAL A 293 2.58 13.95 -15.81
N GLU A 294 3.30 13.87 -14.68
CA GLU A 294 3.24 14.84 -13.58
C GLU A 294 3.50 16.26 -14.08
N SER A 295 4.55 16.46 -14.89
CA SER A 295 4.88 17.78 -15.45
C SER A 295 3.75 18.36 -16.30
N ARG A 296 3.00 17.53 -17.04
CA ARG A 296 1.84 17.98 -17.79
C ARG A 296 0.70 18.37 -16.88
N VAL A 297 0.40 17.56 -15.87
CA VAL A 297 -0.66 17.87 -14.88
C VAL A 297 -0.33 19.16 -14.12
N VAL A 298 0.93 19.36 -13.70
CA VAL A 298 1.40 20.62 -13.09
C VAL A 298 1.23 21.79 -14.07
N GLY A 299 1.57 21.61 -15.34
CA GLY A 299 1.35 22.62 -16.39
C GLY A 299 -0.12 23.03 -16.50
N MET A 300 -1.05 22.07 -16.46
CA MET A 300 -2.49 22.32 -16.48
C MET A 300 -2.95 23.09 -15.22
N LEU A 301 -2.48 22.69 -14.04
CA LEU A 301 -2.76 23.36 -12.77
C LEU A 301 -2.24 24.80 -12.75
N ASN A 302 -1.10 25.08 -13.38
CA ASN A 302 -0.49 26.41 -13.45
C ASN A 302 -1.12 27.32 -14.52
N ALA A 303 -1.28 26.80 -15.74
CA ALA A 303 -1.68 27.58 -16.91
C ALA A 303 -3.19 27.71 -17.09
N ARG A 304 -3.99 26.95 -16.32
CA ARG A 304 -5.44 26.84 -16.48
C ARG A 304 -5.84 26.39 -17.89
N ASP A 305 -4.98 25.59 -18.51
CA ASP A 305 -5.20 24.98 -19.82
C ASP A 305 -5.42 23.49 -19.62
N TYR A 306 -6.64 23.03 -19.93
CA TYR A 306 -7.04 21.63 -19.81
C TYR A 306 -6.65 20.79 -21.03
N GLY A 307 -5.95 21.37 -22.01
CA GLY A 307 -5.43 20.66 -23.18
C GLY A 307 -4.19 19.82 -22.90
N GLY A 308 -3.91 18.84 -23.76
CA GLY A 308 -2.64 18.12 -23.78
C GLY A 308 -2.64 16.73 -23.14
N LEU A 309 -3.79 16.27 -22.62
CA LEU A 309 -4.02 14.90 -22.16
C LEU A 309 -4.89 14.07 -23.12
N GLU A 310 -5.32 14.60 -24.26
CA GLU A 310 -6.29 13.94 -25.16
C GLU A 310 -5.80 12.55 -25.63
N TYR A 311 -4.48 12.41 -25.81
CA TYR A 311 -3.84 11.14 -26.16
C TYR A 311 -3.94 10.07 -25.05
N ILE A 312 -4.11 10.47 -23.79
CA ILE A 312 -4.36 9.58 -22.65
C ILE A 312 -5.85 9.33 -22.52
N LEU A 313 -6.66 10.39 -22.59
CA LEU A 313 -8.10 10.32 -22.31
C LEU A 313 -8.88 9.55 -23.39
N SER A 314 -8.30 9.40 -24.59
CA SER A 314 -8.82 8.56 -25.67
C SER A 314 -8.52 7.06 -25.52
N LEU A 315 -7.76 6.65 -24.50
CA LEU A 315 -7.45 5.25 -24.23
C LEU A 315 -8.56 4.55 -23.45
N ASP A 316 -8.60 3.22 -23.57
CA ASP A 316 -9.48 2.39 -22.76
C ASP A 316 -9.02 2.39 -21.29
N ALA A 317 -9.96 2.43 -20.36
CA ALA A 317 -9.71 2.34 -18.94
C ALA A 317 -9.39 0.89 -18.52
N ALA A 318 -8.32 0.68 -17.76
CA ALA A 318 -8.01 -0.59 -17.13
C ALA A 318 -8.79 -0.79 -15.82
N ASP A 319 -8.98 -2.04 -15.42
CA ASP A 319 -9.60 -2.37 -14.13
C ASP A 319 -8.55 -2.40 -13.00
N ILE A 320 -8.26 -1.21 -12.46
CA ILE A 320 -7.32 -1.01 -11.35
C ILE A 320 -7.85 0.07 -10.39
N ASP A 321 -7.52 -0.05 -9.10
CA ASP A 321 -7.90 0.94 -8.09
C ASP A 321 -6.91 2.10 -8.01
N VAL A 322 -5.61 1.82 -8.20
CA VAL A 322 -4.54 2.81 -8.17
C VAL A 322 -3.48 2.47 -9.22
N PHE A 323 -2.84 3.49 -9.76
CA PHE A 323 -1.73 3.34 -10.71
C PHE A 323 -0.40 3.57 -10.00
N ASN A 324 0.32 2.48 -9.73
CA ASN A 324 1.70 2.51 -9.23
C ASN A 324 2.49 1.30 -9.78
N MET A 325 3.80 1.29 -9.57
CA MET A 325 4.66 0.20 -10.05
C MET A 325 4.27 -1.16 -9.45
N HIS A 326 3.83 -1.21 -8.20
CA HIS A 326 3.41 -2.45 -7.56
C HIS A 326 2.21 -3.09 -8.28
N VAL A 327 1.18 -2.30 -8.59
CA VAL A 327 0.00 -2.76 -9.36
C VAL A 327 0.37 -3.21 -10.77
N VAL A 328 1.27 -2.47 -11.44
CA VAL A 328 1.81 -2.85 -12.77
C VAL A 328 2.49 -4.22 -12.72
N GLN A 329 3.39 -4.43 -11.76
CA GLN A 329 4.12 -5.69 -11.60
C GLN A 329 3.18 -6.85 -11.25
N LEU A 330 2.20 -6.63 -10.38
CA LEU A 330 1.21 -7.63 -10.02
C LEU A 330 0.32 -8.02 -11.21
N ALA A 331 -0.12 -7.05 -12.00
CA ALA A 331 -0.89 -7.29 -13.22
C ALA A 331 -0.08 -8.10 -14.26
N ALA A 332 1.19 -7.75 -14.47
CA ALA A 332 2.10 -8.51 -15.32
C ALA A 332 2.23 -9.96 -14.83
N ARG A 333 2.46 -10.16 -13.52
CA ARG A 333 2.57 -11.50 -12.91
C ARG A 333 1.29 -12.31 -13.06
N ARG A 334 0.11 -11.70 -12.94
CA ARG A 334 -1.20 -12.36 -13.17
C ARG A 334 -1.33 -12.82 -14.62
N LEU A 335 -0.96 -11.98 -15.59
CA LEU A 335 -0.97 -12.34 -17.02
C LEU A 335 0.00 -13.49 -17.32
N PHE A 336 1.22 -13.44 -16.78
CA PHE A 336 2.19 -14.53 -16.89
C PHE A 336 1.61 -15.86 -16.38
N ASN A 337 1.06 -15.88 -15.16
CA ASN A 337 0.50 -17.11 -14.57
C ASN A 337 -0.72 -17.63 -15.34
N ARG A 338 -1.56 -16.74 -15.89
CA ARG A 338 -2.62 -17.12 -16.83
C ARG A 338 -2.04 -17.72 -18.12
N GLY A 339 -0.95 -17.16 -18.65
CA GLY A 339 -0.22 -17.67 -19.80
C GLY A 339 0.28 -19.09 -19.57
N VAL A 340 0.90 -19.36 -18.42
CA VAL A 340 1.33 -20.70 -17.97
C VAL A 340 0.15 -21.67 -17.95
N LYS A 341 -0.98 -21.26 -17.35
CA LYS A 341 -2.20 -22.08 -17.28
C LYS A 341 -2.75 -22.45 -18.65
N GLU A 342 -2.82 -21.50 -19.58
CA GLU A 342 -3.34 -21.76 -20.93
C GLU A 342 -2.33 -22.59 -21.77
N PHE A 343 -1.02 -22.47 -21.53
CA PHE A 343 -0.02 -23.36 -22.13
C PHE A 343 -0.26 -24.81 -21.67
N CYS A 344 -0.43 -25.05 -20.37
CA CYS A 344 -0.74 -26.39 -19.85
C CYS A 344 -2.04 -26.98 -20.43
N ARG A 345 -3.00 -26.12 -20.77
CA ARG A 345 -4.26 -26.50 -21.44
C ARG A 345 -4.13 -26.68 -22.96
N ARG A 346 -2.93 -26.52 -23.51
CA ARG A 346 -2.62 -26.60 -24.95
C ARG A 346 -3.31 -25.52 -25.79
N LYS A 347 -3.70 -24.41 -25.17
CA LYS A 347 -4.18 -23.21 -25.87
C LYS A 347 -3.02 -22.28 -26.13
N HIS A 348 -2.21 -22.67 -27.11
CA HIS A 348 -0.89 -22.09 -27.34
C HIS A 348 -0.92 -20.63 -27.81
N GLU A 349 -1.88 -20.24 -28.65
CA GLU A 349 -2.03 -18.84 -29.10
C GLU A 349 -2.49 -17.93 -27.96
N ASP A 350 -3.51 -18.33 -27.19
CA ASP A 350 -3.98 -17.59 -26.01
C ASP A 350 -2.84 -17.40 -25.00
N SER A 351 -2.09 -18.47 -24.75
CA SER A 351 -0.92 -18.46 -23.86
C SER A 351 0.15 -17.47 -24.32
N ARG A 352 0.47 -17.49 -25.62
CA ARG A 352 1.44 -16.56 -26.20
C ARG A 352 0.97 -15.11 -26.09
N SER A 353 -0.30 -14.83 -26.36
CA SER A 353 -0.86 -13.48 -26.22
C SER A 353 -0.70 -12.96 -24.79
N LEU A 354 -1.02 -13.80 -23.79
CA LEU A 354 -0.88 -13.46 -22.37
C LEU A 354 0.58 -13.18 -21.96
N PHE A 355 1.55 -13.94 -22.48
CA PHE A 355 2.97 -13.65 -22.22
C PHE A 355 3.42 -12.34 -22.85
N LEU A 356 2.96 -12.04 -24.07
CA LEU A 356 3.27 -10.77 -24.74
C LEU A 356 2.64 -9.58 -24.00
N GLU A 357 1.41 -9.71 -23.52
CA GLU A 357 0.75 -8.70 -22.68
C GLU A 357 1.49 -8.52 -21.35
N SER A 358 1.95 -9.61 -20.72
CA SER A 358 2.78 -9.52 -19.52
C SER A 358 4.07 -8.74 -19.78
N VAL A 359 4.76 -8.99 -20.89
CA VAL A 359 6.01 -8.31 -21.27
C VAL A 359 5.78 -6.83 -21.57
N LYS A 360 4.63 -6.47 -22.15
CA LYS A 360 4.25 -5.07 -22.36
C LYS A 360 4.17 -4.27 -21.06
N LEU A 361 3.75 -4.90 -19.95
CA LEU A 361 3.70 -4.26 -18.64
C LEU A 361 5.05 -4.30 -17.92
N ASN A 362 5.70 -5.47 -17.90
CA ASN A 362 6.98 -5.69 -17.26
C ASN A 362 7.89 -6.56 -18.14
N PRO A 363 8.85 -5.98 -18.86
CA PRO A 363 9.77 -6.70 -19.73
C PRO A 363 10.93 -7.38 -18.98
N GLU A 364 10.94 -7.41 -17.65
CA GLU A 364 12.04 -8.01 -16.87
C GLU A 364 11.78 -9.45 -16.44
N ASN A 365 10.65 -10.05 -16.84
CA ASN A 365 10.38 -11.45 -16.52
C ASN A 365 11.02 -12.39 -17.56
N PRO A 366 12.15 -13.06 -17.25
CA PRO A 366 12.81 -13.98 -18.19
C PRO A 366 11.93 -15.18 -18.57
N LEU A 367 11.01 -15.58 -17.69
CA LEU A 367 10.15 -16.73 -17.92
C LEU A 367 9.12 -16.45 -19.01
N CYS A 368 8.69 -15.20 -19.20
CA CYS A 368 7.83 -14.84 -20.32
C CYS A 368 8.51 -15.17 -21.66
N TYR A 369 9.73 -14.66 -21.85
CA TYR A 369 10.49 -14.85 -23.08
C TYR A 369 10.86 -16.31 -23.32
N TRP A 370 11.23 -17.03 -22.27
CA TRP A 370 11.51 -18.46 -22.37
C TRP A 370 10.28 -19.26 -22.82
N ASN A 371 9.11 -18.99 -22.24
CA ASN A 371 7.87 -19.62 -22.68
C ASN A 371 7.46 -19.19 -24.10
N ILE A 372 7.65 -17.92 -24.47
CA ILE A 372 7.40 -17.43 -25.84
C ILE A 372 8.28 -18.19 -26.85
N ALA A 373 9.56 -18.42 -26.55
CA ALA A 373 10.46 -19.19 -27.40
C ALA A 373 9.97 -20.64 -27.58
N ARG A 374 9.62 -21.32 -26.48
CA ARG A 374 9.06 -22.69 -26.52
C ARG A 374 7.76 -22.74 -27.32
N LEU A 375 6.85 -21.79 -27.12
CA LEU A 375 5.61 -21.70 -27.90
C LEU A 375 5.89 -21.46 -29.38
N GLY A 376 6.92 -20.67 -29.73
CA GLY A 376 7.34 -20.50 -31.12
C GLY A 376 7.77 -21.80 -31.78
N ILE A 377 8.42 -22.70 -31.04
CA ILE A 377 8.74 -24.06 -31.51
C ILE A 377 7.45 -24.87 -31.72
N VAL A 378 6.51 -24.81 -30.77
CA VAL A 378 5.24 -25.56 -30.83
C VAL A 378 4.35 -25.10 -31.98
N LEU A 379 4.30 -23.79 -32.22
CA LEU A 379 3.47 -23.15 -33.24
C LEU A 379 4.14 -23.09 -34.63
N GLY A 380 5.42 -23.48 -34.73
CA GLY A 380 6.15 -23.52 -35.99
C GLY A 380 6.58 -22.16 -36.53
N TYR A 381 6.91 -21.21 -35.64
CA TYR A 381 7.44 -19.91 -36.05
C TYR A 381 8.88 -20.00 -36.56
N GLY A 382 9.29 -18.95 -37.30
CA GLY A 382 10.62 -18.87 -37.90
C GLY A 382 11.75 -18.92 -36.89
N LYS A 383 12.90 -19.47 -37.32
CA LYS A 383 14.11 -19.66 -36.48
C LYS A 383 14.54 -18.38 -35.76
N GLU A 384 14.48 -17.25 -36.46
CA GLU A 384 14.87 -15.94 -35.92
C GLU A 384 14.02 -15.53 -34.70
N SER A 385 12.69 -15.63 -34.80
CA SER A 385 11.77 -15.27 -33.71
C SER A 385 11.95 -16.14 -32.46
N VAL A 386 12.21 -17.44 -32.64
CA VAL A 386 12.48 -18.35 -31.52
C VAL A 386 13.81 -18.00 -30.83
N LEU A 387 14.83 -17.69 -31.63
CA LEU A 387 16.15 -17.30 -31.09
C LEU A 387 16.13 -15.94 -30.40
N GLU A 388 15.33 -14.99 -30.86
CA GLU A 388 15.09 -13.72 -30.19
C GLU A 388 14.47 -13.93 -28.81
N GLY A 389 13.43 -14.77 -28.70
CA GLY A 389 12.85 -15.12 -27.40
C GLY A 389 13.86 -15.75 -26.43
N TYR A 390 14.75 -16.62 -26.91
CA TYR A 390 15.85 -17.14 -26.08
C TYR A 390 16.88 -16.06 -25.71
N ALA A 391 17.20 -15.13 -26.61
CA ALA A 391 18.13 -14.05 -26.34
C ALA A 391 17.58 -13.09 -25.26
N ASP A 392 16.32 -12.70 -25.35
CA ASP A 392 15.65 -11.84 -24.37
C ASP A 392 15.56 -12.51 -23.00
N ALA A 393 15.25 -13.81 -22.96
CA ALA A 393 15.26 -14.59 -21.73
C ALA A 393 16.64 -14.61 -21.07
N LEU A 394 17.71 -14.77 -21.87
CA LEU A 394 19.10 -14.76 -21.37
C LEU A 394 19.59 -13.38 -20.94
N LEU A 395 19.05 -12.32 -21.53
CA LEU A 395 19.34 -10.94 -21.16
C LEU A 395 18.77 -10.58 -19.78
N THR A 396 17.58 -11.10 -19.46
CA THR A 396 16.82 -10.75 -18.25
C THR A 396 17.05 -11.70 -17.06
N VAL A 397 17.48 -12.94 -17.31
CA VAL A 397 17.63 -13.94 -16.25
C VAL A 397 18.81 -13.64 -15.31
N ARG A 398 18.53 -13.59 -14.01
CA ARG A 398 19.55 -13.41 -12.95
C ARG A 398 20.03 -14.73 -12.35
N ASP A 399 19.19 -15.76 -12.28
CA ASP A 399 19.56 -17.08 -11.74
C ASP A 399 20.46 -17.82 -12.74
N LYS A 400 21.67 -18.19 -12.28
CA LYS A 400 22.68 -18.88 -13.11
C LYS A 400 22.23 -20.26 -13.58
N ARG A 401 21.46 -21.00 -12.79
CA ARG A 401 20.96 -22.34 -13.13
C ARG A 401 19.92 -22.22 -14.23
N VAL A 402 18.98 -21.29 -14.07
CA VAL A 402 17.97 -21.00 -15.09
C VAL A 402 18.62 -20.55 -16.39
N LYS A 403 19.65 -19.69 -16.30
CA LYS A 403 20.45 -19.29 -17.47
C LYS A 403 21.03 -20.48 -18.23
N VAL A 404 21.67 -21.43 -17.54
CA VAL A 404 22.22 -22.65 -18.16
C VAL A 404 21.15 -23.50 -18.84
N MET A 405 19.95 -23.61 -18.24
CA MET A 405 18.83 -24.33 -18.84
C MET A 405 18.36 -23.67 -20.14
N ILE A 406 18.23 -22.34 -20.14
CA ILE A 406 17.85 -21.57 -21.34
C ILE A 406 18.93 -21.69 -22.43
N GLU A 407 20.22 -21.59 -22.07
CA GLU A 407 21.34 -21.75 -23.02
C GLU A 407 21.32 -23.13 -23.68
N LYS A 408 21.11 -24.18 -22.91
CA LYS A 408 21.02 -25.56 -23.41
C LYS A 408 19.88 -25.73 -24.40
N GLU A 409 18.69 -25.20 -24.11
CA GLU A 409 17.57 -25.27 -25.06
C GLU A 409 17.84 -24.48 -26.34
N ARG A 410 18.40 -23.28 -26.22
CA ARG A 410 18.80 -22.46 -27.37
C ARG A 410 19.79 -23.22 -28.27
N GLU A 411 20.78 -23.89 -27.68
CA GLU A 411 21.76 -24.71 -28.42
C GLU A 411 21.09 -25.88 -29.14
N LEU A 412 20.24 -26.64 -28.45
CA LEU A 412 19.46 -27.74 -29.04
C LEU A 412 18.63 -27.26 -30.24
N PHE A 413 17.98 -26.09 -30.11
CA PHE A 413 17.23 -25.50 -31.20
C PHE A 413 18.13 -25.11 -32.38
N CYS A 414 19.29 -24.50 -32.12
CA CYS A 414 20.27 -24.11 -33.14
C CYS A 414 20.76 -25.28 -34.00
N VAL A 415 20.99 -26.46 -33.38
CA VAL A 415 21.48 -27.67 -34.05
C VAL A 415 20.36 -28.54 -34.64
N GLY A 416 19.12 -28.05 -34.67
CA GLY A 416 17.97 -28.76 -35.26
C GLY A 416 17.40 -29.88 -34.38
N LYS A 417 17.75 -29.92 -33.10
CA LYS A 417 17.27 -30.89 -32.11
C LYS A 417 16.09 -30.38 -31.29
N ALA A 418 15.19 -29.63 -31.92
CA ALA A 418 14.02 -29.04 -31.26
C ALA A 418 13.07 -30.09 -30.65
N TYR A 419 13.12 -31.34 -31.12
CA TYR A 419 12.34 -32.45 -30.55
C TYR A 419 12.81 -32.87 -29.15
N GLU A 420 14.01 -32.48 -28.72
CA GLU A 420 14.56 -32.72 -27.37
C GLU A 420 14.13 -31.64 -26.36
N ILE A 421 13.48 -30.56 -26.81
CA ILE A 421 13.02 -29.45 -25.97
C ILE A 421 11.63 -29.77 -25.42
N LEU A 422 11.45 -29.55 -24.11
CA LEU A 422 10.17 -29.76 -23.44
C LEU A 422 9.10 -28.81 -23.99
N LYS A 423 7.95 -29.38 -24.40
CA LYS A 423 6.79 -28.63 -24.90
C LYS A 423 5.81 -28.28 -23.78
N GLU A 424 6.37 -27.92 -22.64
CA GLU A 424 5.65 -27.60 -21.41
C GLU A 424 5.97 -26.19 -20.96
N ALA A 425 5.08 -25.62 -20.15
CA ALA A 425 5.27 -24.31 -19.59
C ALA A 425 6.38 -24.31 -18.54
N VAL A 426 7.09 -23.19 -18.43
CA VAL A 426 7.95 -22.90 -17.28
C VAL A 426 7.19 -22.00 -16.32
N SER A 427 6.91 -22.48 -15.10
CA SER A 427 6.32 -21.68 -14.01
C SER A 427 7.41 -20.98 -13.19
N GLU A 428 6.98 -20.15 -12.23
CA GLU A 428 7.88 -19.52 -11.24
C GLU A 428 8.66 -20.56 -10.41
N ASP A 429 8.17 -21.79 -10.31
CA ASP A 429 8.86 -22.87 -9.58
C ASP A 429 10.25 -23.16 -10.15
N ALA A 430 10.48 -22.88 -11.45
CA ALA A 430 11.79 -23.01 -12.07
C ALA A 430 12.86 -22.09 -11.48
N LEU A 431 12.46 -21.04 -10.75
CA LEU A 431 13.38 -20.15 -10.01
C LEU A 431 13.73 -20.71 -8.61
N ASN A 432 12.93 -21.65 -8.09
CA ASN A 432 13.04 -22.16 -6.72
C ASN A 432 13.76 -23.53 -6.63
N VAL A 433 13.99 -24.20 -7.76
CA VAL A 433 14.74 -25.46 -7.88
C VAL A 433 16.21 -25.17 -8.11
#